data_AF-A0A8J8K0V0-F1
#
_entry.id   AF-A0A8J8K0V0-F1
#
_cell.length_a   1.000
_cell.length_b   1.000
_cell.length_c   1.000
_cell.angle_alpha   90.00
_cell.angle_beta   90.00
_cell.angle_gamma   90.00
#
_symmetry.space_group_name_H-M   'P 1'
#
loop_
_entity.id
_entity.type
_entity.pdbx_description
1 polymer ?
#
loop_
_entity_poly.entity_id
_entity_poly.type
_entity_poly.pdbx_seq_one_letter_code
_entity_poly.pdbx_strand_id
1 'polypeptide(L)'
;MKKEGIEATFNDALLGQFKGKWIMLREALIKCPDEKFHESIGEWSYSWTIYHIIETAEFYIRDTHEGMKWGSRAGFDWNEDSKKIISKKKSEITKKFLFEYLEDINERVINFLKEKSDKDLLKKDGFHWFKSIYEKLVYLLRHNSFHLGELAKTLREWKCERIKWS
;
A
#
# COMPACT_ATOMS: atom_id res chain seq x y z
N MET A 1 -40.51 -1.43 17.81
CA MET A 1 -39.12 -0.95 17.88
C MET A 1 -38.43 -1.27 16.57
N LYS A 2 -38.19 -0.26 15.71
CA LYS A 2 -37.30 -0.44 14.57
C LYS A 2 -35.88 -0.59 15.11
N LYS A 3 -35.25 -1.73 14.87
CA LYS A 3 -33.79 -1.80 14.91
C LYS A 3 -33.31 -1.10 13.65
N GLU A 4 -33.07 0.20 13.75
CA GLU A 4 -32.32 0.91 12.71
C GLU A 4 -30.88 0.38 12.79
N GLY A 5 -30.64 -0.71 12.07
CA GLY A 5 -29.29 -1.16 11.77
C GLY A 5 -28.66 -0.10 10.89
N ILE A 6 -27.44 0.32 11.21
CA ILE A 6 -26.64 1.16 10.33
C ILE A 6 -26.42 0.34 9.05
N GLU A 7 -27.04 0.73 7.93
CA GLU A 7 -26.77 0.16 6.61
C GLU A 7 -25.39 0.65 6.16
N ALA A 8 -24.33 -0.02 6.60
CA ALA A 8 -22.99 0.22 6.10
C ALA A 8 -22.87 -0.36 4.69
N THR A 9 -22.39 0.45 3.74
CA THR A 9 -22.12 0.01 2.36
C THR A 9 -20.81 -0.77 2.28
N PHE A 10 -20.59 -1.49 1.17
CA PHE A 10 -19.27 -2.12 0.94
C PHE A 10 -18.15 -1.08 0.88
N ASN A 11 -18.45 0.10 0.33
CA ASN A 11 -17.52 1.22 0.32
C ASN A 11 -17.13 1.68 1.73
N ASP A 12 -18.09 1.82 2.65
CA ASP A 12 -17.80 2.26 4.02
C ASP A 12 -16.86 1.27 4.73
N ALA A 13 -17.11 -0.02 4.54
CA ALA A 13 -16.27 -1.07 5.10
C ALA A 13 -14.85 -1.05 4.51
N LEU A 14 -14.72 -0.98 3.18
CA LEU A 14 -13.43 -0.91 2.51
C LEU A 14 -12.66 0.35 2.92
N LEU A 15 -13.32 1.51 2.95
CA LEU A 15 -12.74 2.78 3.34
C LEU A 15 -12.20 2.75 4.77
N GLY A 16 -12.96 2.18 5.71
CA GLY A 16 -12.52 1.99 7.08
C GLY A 16 -11.27 1.12 7.17
N GLN A 17 -11.24 -0.01 6.44
CA GLN A 17 -10.08 -0.90 6.41
C GLN A 17 -8.85 -0.22 5.81
N PHE A 18 -8.98 0.44 4.65
CA PHE A 18 -7.86 1.15 4.03
C PHE A 18 -7.30 2.25 4.92
N LYS A 19 -8.17 3.10 5.52
CA LYS A 19 -7.74 4.14 6.47
C LYS A 19 -6.91 3.56 7.61
N GLY A 20 -7.35 2.45 8.19
CA GLY A 20 -6.59 1.79 9.25
C GLY A 20 -5.21 1.31 8.78
N LYS A 21 -5.15 0.66 7.60
CA LYS A 21 -3.86 0.22 7.03
C LYS A 21 -2.93 1.40 6.71
N TRP A 22 -3.44 2.52 6.23
CA TRP A 22 -2.64 3.71 5.94
C TRP A 22 -2.10 4.38 7.21
N ILE A 23 -2.90 4.44 8.27
CA ILE A 23 -2.43 4.88 9.59
C ILE A 23 -1.30 3.97 10.10
N MET A 24 -1.49 2.65 10.01
CA MET A 24 -0.47 1.68 10.42
C MET A 24 0.83 1.81 9.58
N LEU A 25 0.72 2.04 8.27
CA LEU A 25 1.88 2.23 7.40
C LEU A 25 2.62 3.55 7.69
N ARG A 26 1.87 4.62 7.97
CA ARG A 26 2.42 5.90 8.43
C ARG A 26 3.16 5.75 9.76
N GLU A 27 2.59 5.03 10.72
CA GLU A 27 3.25 4.69 11.98
C GLU A 27 4.51 3.85 11.75
N ALA A 28 4.51 2.92 10.79
CA ALA A 28 5.68 2.13 10.42
C ALA A 28 6.83 3.00 9.88
N LEU A 29 6.51 4.06 9.12
CA LEU A 29 7.47 5.06 8.65
C LEU A 29 8.04 5.90 9.80
N ILE A 30 7.18 6.37 10.71
CA ILE A 30 7.56 7.20 11.86
C ILE A 30 8.49 6.43 12.81
N LYS A 31 8.15 5.18 13.12
CA LYS A 31 8.80 4.38 14.17
C LYS A 31 10.08 3.67 13.76
N CYS A 32 10.34 3.58 12.46
CA CYS A 32 11.60 3.03 11.98
C CYS A 32 12.73 4.03 12.23
N PRO A 33 13.82 3.68 12.92
CA PRO A 33 14.99 4.55 13.04
C PRO A 33 15.66 4.83 11.69
N ASP A 34 16.29 5.99 11.52
CA ASP A 34 16.92 6.37 10.25
C ASP A 34 18.05 5.40 9.85
N GLU A 35 18.85 4.97 10.83
CA GLU A 35 19.94 4.02 10.66
C GLU A 35 19.47 2.61 10.27
N LYS A 36 18.19 2.30 10.54
CA LYS A 36 17.56 1.01 10.22
C LYS A 36 16.74 1.03 8.94
N PHE A 37 16.48 2.22 8.38
CA PHE A 37 15.50 2.41 7.32
C PHE A 37 15.80 1.61 6.05
N HIS A 38 17.08 1.43 5.73
CA HIS A 38 17.54 0.65 4.58
C HIS A 38 18.07 -0.74 4.94
N GLU A 39 17.99 -1.16 6.21
CA GLU A 39 18.38 -2.53 6.57
C GLU A 39 17.47 -3.55 5.87
N SER A 40 18.09 -4.65 5.43
CA SER A 40 17.46 -5.65 4.58
C SER A 40 17.39 -7.00 5.25
N ILE A 41 16.30 -7.71 4.99
CA ILE A 41 16.14 -9.13 5.28
C ILE A 41 15.97 -9.82 3.91
N GLY A 42 17.05 -10.47 3.44
CA GLY A 42 17.12 -10.96 2.07
C GLY A 42 17.17 -9.82 1.05
N GLU A 43 16.37 -9.88 -0.01
CA GLU A 43 16.33 -8.87 -1.07
C GLU A 43 15.43 -7.66 -0.75
N TRP A 44 14.79 -7.66 0.43
CA TRP A 44 13.82 -6.65 0.84
C TRP A 44 14.37 -5.79 1.99
N SER A 45 14.58 -4.51 1.71
CA SER A 45 14.82 -3.50 2.75
C SER A 45 13.53 -3.02 3.37
N TYR A 46 13.60 -2.52 4.60
CA TYR A 46 12.42 -1.95 5.29
C TYR A 46 11.80 -0.80 4.47
N SER A 47 12.61 0.12 3.95
CA SER A 47 12.17 1.19 3.05
C SER A 47 11.54 0.66 1.76
N TRP A 48 12.10 -0.40 1.18
CA TRP A 48 11.63 -0.98 -0.07
C TRP A 48 10.29 -1.70 0.11
N THR A 49 10.09 -2.37 1.24
CA THR A 49 8.79 -2.97 1.59
C THR A 49 7.71 -1.91 1.72
N ILE A 50 7.99 -0.77 2.38
CA ILE A 50 7.01 0.33 2.47
C ILE A 50 6.69 0.89 1.09
N TYR A 51 7.72 1.19 0.28
CA TYR A 51 7.52 1.65 -1.09
C TYR A 51 6.64 0.69 -1.90
N HIS A 52 6.92 -0.62 -1.80
CA HIS A 52 6.19 -1.65 -2.51
C HIS A 52 4.71 -1.71 -2.12
N ILE A 53 4.37 -1.54 -0.84
CA ILE A 53 2.96 -1.48 -0.40
C ILE A 53 2.25 -0.29 -1.08
N ILE A 54 2.87 0.90 -1.07
CA ILE A 54 2.28 2.12 -1.64
C ILE A 54 2.12 1.98 -3.16
N GLU A 55 3.16 1.51 -3.85
CA GLU A 55 3.14 1.33 -5.31
C GLU A 55 2.15 0.23 -5.74
N THR A 56 2.01 -0.83 -4.94
CA THR A 56 1.01 -1.87 -5.21
C THR A 56 -0.40 -1.32 -5.10
N ALA A 57 -0.66 -0.41 -4.17
CA ALA A 57 -1.93 0.29 -4.12
C ALA A 57 -2.13 1.23 -5.31
N GLU A 58 -1.12 2.00 -5.74
CA GLU A 58 -1.19 2.79 -6.97
C GLU A 58 -1.58 1.94 -8.18
N PHE A 59 -1.02 0.74 -8.30
CA PHE A 59 -1.35 -0.19 -9.37
C PHE A 59 -2.81 -0.66 -9.31
N TYR A 60 -3.27 -1.14 -8.16
CA TYR A 60 -4.58 -1.77 -8.05
C TYR A 60 -5.75 -0.77 -7.96
N ILE A 61 -5.53 0.52 -7.73
CA ILE A 61 -6.60 1.54 -7.87
C ILE A 61 -6.82 2.00 -9.31
N ARG A 62 -6.06 1.49 -10.29
CA ARG A 62 -6.31 1.73 -11.72
C ARG A 62 -7.49 0.89 -12.20
N ASP A 63 -8.05 1.26 -13.34
CA ASP A 63 -9.09 0.45 -14.02
C ASP A 63 -8.47 -0.68 -14.86
N THR A 64 -7.16 -0.67 -15.12
CA THR A 64 -6.45 -1.71 -15.88
C THR A 64 -5.02 -1.90 -15.39
N HIS A 65 -4.48 -3.11 -15.58
CA HIS A 65 -3.09 -3.42 -15.29
C HIS A 65 -2.11 -2.78 -16.29
N GLU A 66 -2.60 -2.31 -17.44
CA GLU A 66 -1.76 -1.77 -18.50
C GLU A 66 -1.22 -0.37 -18.18
N GLY A 67 -0.03 -0.09 -18.71
CA GLY A 67 0.61 1.22 -18.64
C GLY A 67 1.19 1.60 -17.28
N MET A 68 1.14 0.73 -16.27
CA MET A 68 1.88 0.95 -15.03
C MET A 68 3.38 0.75 -15.25
N LYS A 69 4.20 1.72 -14.83
CA LYS A 69 5.66 1.64 -14.83
C LYS A 69 6.16 1.47 -13.40
N TRP A 70 6.34 0.23 -12.97
CA TRP A 70 6.88 -0.10 -11.63
C TRP A 70 8.28 0.47 -11.45
N GLY A 71 8.59 1.00 -10.27
CA GLY A 71 9.85 1.66 -9.95
C GLY A 71 9.98 3.11 -10.43
N SER A 72 9.08 3.57 -11.31
CA SER A 72 9.24 4.88 -11.98
C SER A 72 9.27 6.05 -10.99
N ARG A 73 8.46 6.01 -9.93
CA ARG A 73 8.49 7.05 -8.89
C ARG A 73 9.78 7.06 -8.08
N ALA A 74 10.44 5.92 -7.96
CA ALA A 74 11.78 5.81 -7.35
C ALA A 74 12.90 6.11 -8.37
N GLY A 75 12.56 6.47 -9.61
CA GLY A 75 13.49 6.93 -10.63
C GLY A 75 14.28 5.80 -11.30
N PHE A 76 13.67 4.62 -11.47
CA PHE A 76 14.25 3.53 -12.25
C PHE A 76 13.20 2.77 -13.07
N ASP A 77 13.66 2.02 -14.08
CA ASP A 77 12.86 1.11 -14.91
C ASP A 77 13.42 -0.32 -14.82
N TRP A 78 12.57 -1.29 -14.52
CA TRP A 78 12.97 -2.70 -14.35
C TRP A 78 13.52 -3.36 -15.62
N ASN A 79 13.12 -2.88 -16.81
CA ASN A 79 13.51 -3.45 -18.09
C ASN A 79 14.75 -2.76 -18.67
N GLU A 80 14.94 -1.47 -18.37
CA GLU A 80 16.01 -0.66 -18.95
C GLU A 80 17.23 -0.53 -18.03
N ASP A 81 17.03 -0.45 -16.71
CA ASP A 81 18.12 -0.22 -15.77
C ASP A 81 18.82 -1.51 -15.32
N SER A 82 20.14 -1.42 -15.17
CA SER A 82 20.93 -2.51 -14.58
C SER A 82 20.57 -2.73 -13.10
N LYS A 83 20.75 -3.96 -12.60
CA LYS A 83 20.59 -4.29 -11.17
C LYS A 83 21.35 -3.35 -10.22
N LYS A 84 22.53 -2.86 -10.64
CA LYS A 84 23.33 -1.90 -9.87
C LYS A 84 22.65 -0.54 -9.76
N ILE A 85 22.05 -0.04 -10.85
CA ILE A 85 21.30 1.22 -10.85
C ILE A 85 20.05 1.09 -9.99
N ILE A 86 19.28 0.01 -10.16
CA ILE A 86 18.08 -0.27 -9.37
C ILE A 86 18.42 -0.33 -7.88
N SER A 87 19.46 -1.08 -7.50
CA SER A 87 19.90 -1.18 -6.10
C SER A 87 20.29 0.18 -5.52
N LYS A 88 21.00 1.01 -6.30
CA LYS A 88 21.36 2.38 -5.89
C LYS A 88 20.10 3.21 -5.67
N LYS A 89 19.14 3.19 -6.60
CA LYS A 89 17.89 3.95 -6.50
C LYS A 89 17.04 3.54 -5.32
N LYS A 90 16.95 2.24 -5.03
CA LYS A 90 16.28 1.73 -3.82
C LYS A 90 16.91 2.26 -2.53
N SER A 91 18.24 2.39 -2.47
CA SER A 91 18.94 2.96 -1.32
C SER A 91 18.87 4.49 -1.23
N GLU A 92 18.42 5.17 -2.28
CA GLU A 92 18.21 6.64 -2.30
C GLU A 92 16.78 7.03 -1.87
N ILE A 93 15.88 6.06 -1.68
CA ILE A 93 14.51 6.29 -1.20
C ILE A 93 14.56 6.96 0.17
N THR A 94 13.89 8.10 0.35
CA THR A 94 13.86 8.80 1.65
C THR A 94 12.52 8.61 2.35
N LYS A 95 12.50 8.76 3.68
CA LYS A 95 11.24 8.80 4.44
C LYS A 95 10.32 9.91 3.96
N LYS A 96 10.86 11.11 3.69
CA LYS A 96 10.09 12.24 3.17
C LYS A 96 9.36 11.86 1.88
N PHE A 97 10.09 11.26 0.93
CA PHE A 97 9.50 10.77 -0.31
C PHE A 97 8.40 9.73 -0.05
N LEU A 98 8.60 8.78 0.86
CA LEU A 98 7.57 7.78 1.17
C LEU A 98 6.34 8.37 1.89
N PHE A 99 6.51 9.40 2.74
CA PHE A 99 5.38 10.12 3.31
C PHE A 99 4.57 10.83 2.22
N GLU A 100 5.23 11.58 1.34
CA GLU A 100 4.55 12.29 0.24
C GLU A 100 3.83 11.31 -0.69
N TYR A 101 4.47 10.18 -1.00
CA TYR A 101 3.87 9.15 -1.84
C TYR A 101 2.69 8.45 -1.14
N LEU A 102 2.81 8.16 0.16
CA LEU A 102 1.73 7.58 0.94
C LEU A 102 0.51 8.50 0.98
N GLU A 103 0.68 9.80 1.23
CA GLU A 103 -0.44 10.74 1.30
C GLU A 103 -1.14 10.88 -0.06
N ASP A 104 -0.39 10.99 -1.17
CA ASP A 104 -0.95 10.99 -2.52
C ASP A 104 -1.79 9.74 -2.80
N ILE A 105 -1.25 8.55 -2.55
CA ILE A 105 -1.97 7.30 -2.82
C ILE A 105 -3.14 7.10 -1.87
N ASN A 106 -3.04 7.49 -0.61
CA ASN A 106 -4.14 7.46 0.34
C ASN A 106 -5.32 8.32 -0.16
N GLU A 107 -5.05 9.55 -0.59
CA GLU A 107 -6.07 10.44 -1.15
C GLU A 107 -6.72 9.83 -2.40
N ARG A 108 -5.92 9.28 -3.32
CA ARG A 108 -6.42 8.63 -4.54
C ARG A 108 -7.26 7.39 -4.25
N VAL A 109 -6.89 6.56 -3.27
CA VAL A 109 -7.70 5.41 -2.82
C VAL A 109 -9.04 5.88 -2.26
N ILE A 110 -9.03 6.94 -1.43
CA ILE A 110 -10.26 7.51 -0.86
C ILE A 110 -11.19 8.03 -1.95
N ASN A 111 -10.65 8.77 -2.92
CA ASN A 111 -11.44 9.33 -4.03
C ASN A 111 -11.97 8.22 -4.93
N PHE A 112 -11.13 7.24 -5.28
CA PHE A 112 -11.55 6.07 -6.06
C PHE A 112 -12.74 5.35 -5.41
N LEU A 113 -12.71 5.10 -4.09
CA LEU A 113 -13.80 4.45 -3.38
C LEU A 113 -15.07 5.30 -3.30
N LYS A 114 -14.94 6.62 -3.09
CA LYS A 114 -16.10 7.54 -3.05
C LYS A 114 -16.85 7.62 -4.37
N GLU A 115 -16.17 7.40 -5.49
CA GLU A 115 -16.75 7.46 -6.83
C GLU A 115 -17.46 6.18 -7.27
N LYS A 116 -17.23 5.04 -6.59
CA LYS A 116 -17.88 3.77 -6.92
C LYS A 116 -19.13 3.57 -6.08
N SER A 117 -20.21 3.09 -6.68
CA SER A 117 -21.32 2.49 -5.94
C SER A 117 -21.03 1.03 -5.58
N ASP A 118 -21.80 0.43 -4.67
CA ASP A 118 -21.71 -1.01 -4.37
C ASP A 118 -21.92 -1.87 -5.64
N LYS A 119 -22.79 -1.41 -6.56
CA LYS A 119 -22.98 -2.08 -7.86
C LYS A 119 -21.75 -1.98 -8.75
N ASP A 120 -21.02 -0.86 -8.70
CA ASP A 120 -19.78 -0.70 -9.47
C ASP A 120 -18.66 -1.58 -8.92
N LEU A 121 -18.54 -1.69 -7.59
CA LEU A 121 -17.57 -2.57 -6.94
C LEU A 121 -17.75 -4.04 -7.34
N LEU A 122 -18.97 -4.46 -7.65
CA LEU A 122 -19.26 -5.82 -8.10
C LEU A 122 -18.98 -6.06 -9.59
N LYS A 123 -18.67 -5.02 -10.38
CA LYS A 123 -18.30 -5.16 -11.78
C LYS A 123 -16.84 -5.59 -11.92
N LYS A 124 -16.53 -6.19 -13.08
CA LYS A 124 -15.17 -6.47 -13.53
C LYS A 124 -14.55 -5.22 -14.18
N ASP A 125 -13.24 -5.07 -14.03
CA ASP A 125 -12.44 -4.06 -14.71
C ASP A 125 -11.35 -4.73 -15.60
N GLY A 126 -10.33 -3.98 -16.01
CA GLY A 126 -9.23 -4.48 -16.84
C GLY A 126 -8.32 -5.51 -16.16
N PHE A 127 -8.50 -5.80 -14.86
CA PHE A 127 -7.73 -6.84 -14.17
C PHE A 127 -8.36 -8.20 -14.39
N HIS A 128 -7.94 -8.89 -15.45
CA HIS A 128 -8.60 -10.12 -15.91
C HIS A 128 -8.61 -11.28 -14.89
N TRP A 129 -7.68 -11.28 -13.93
CA TRP A 129 -7.55 -12.29 -12.87
C TRP A 129 -8.41 -12.05 -11.63
N PHE A 130 -9.16 -10.95 -11.54
CA PHE A 130 -10.18 -10.76 -10.52
C PHE A 130 -11.58 -10.85 -11.14
N LYS A 131 -12.54 -11.34 -10.34
CA LYS A 131 -13.94 -11.44 -10.72
C LYS A 131 -14.65 -10.09 -10.60
N SER A 132 -14.17 -9.22 -9.71
CA SER A 132 -14.71 -7.88 -9.51
C SER A 132 -13.69 -6.90 -8.92
N ILE A 133 -13.99 -5.60 -9.00
CA ILE A 133 -13.23 -4.54 -8.32
C ILE A 133 -13.19 -4.79 -6.81
N TYR A 134 -14.29 -5.27 -6.22
CA TYR A 134 -14.34 -5.64 -4.81
C TYR A 134 -13.30 -6.72 -4.46
N GLU A 135 -13.22 -7.81 -5.23
CA GLU A 135 -12.23 -8.87 -5.01
C GLU A 135 -10.79 -8.34 -5.12
N LYS A 136 -10.54 -7.47 -6.12
CA LYS A 136 -9.25 -6.78 -6.30
C LYS A 136 -8.87 -5.96 -5.06
N LEU A 137 -9.81 -5.20 -4.50
CA LEU A 137 -9.55 -4.37 -3.32
C LEU A 137 -9.38 -5.20 -2.04
N VAL A 138 -10.11 -6.30 -1.90
CA VAL A 138 -9.90 -7.27 -0.80
C VAL A 138 -8.52 -7.92 -0.90
N TYR A 139 -8.09 -8.28 -2.11
CA TYR A 139 -6.73 -8.75 -2.36
C TYR A 139 -5.69 -7.71 -1.91
N LEU A 140 -5.86 -6.44 -2.31
CA LEU A 140 -4.97 -5.35 -1.90
C LEU A 140 -4.91 -5.20 -0.37
N LEU A 141 -6.04 -5.25 0.34
CA LEU A 141 -6.07 -5.20 1.80
C LEU A 141 -5.30 -6.38 2.45
N ARG A 142 -5.39 -7.57 1.87
CA ARG A 142 -4.63 -8.74 2.32
C ARG A 142 -3.13 -8.57 2.08
N HIS A 143 -2.74 -8.10 0.90
CA HIS A 143 -1.35 -7.80 0.55
C HIS A 143 -0.75 -6.76 1.52
N ASN A 144 -1.45 -5.64 1.73
CA ASN A 144 -1.03 -4.62 2.69
C ASN A 144 -0.88 -5.21 4.11
N SER A 145 -1.83 -6.04 4.54
CA SER A 145 -1.80 -6.65 5.88
C SER A 145 -0.62 -7.62 6.05
N PHE A 146 -0.28 -8.38 5.00
CA PHE A 146 0.87 -9.28 5.00
C PHE A 146 2.17 -8.49 5.25
N HIS A 147 2.45 -7.49 4.42
CA HIS A 147 3.68 -6.72 4.54
C HIS A 147 3.71 -5.80 5.77
N LEU A 148 2.58 -5.26 6.23
CA LEU A 148 2.51 -4.57 7.53
C LEU A 148 2.88 -5.50 8.69
N GLY A 149 2.50 -6.77 8.61
CA GLY A 149 2.93 -7.79 9.57
C GLY A 149 4.45 -7.99 9.58
N GLU A 150 5.07 -8.02 8.39
CA GLU A 150 6.53 -8.09 8.25
C GLU A 150 7.20 -6.86 8.86
N LEU A 151 6.76 -5.64 8.52
CA LEU A 151 7.29 -4.40 9.09
C LEU A 151 7.17 -4.37 10.62
N ALA A 152 6.00 -4.75 11.15
CA ALA A 152 5.77 -4.81 12.60
C ALA A 152 6.68 -5.83 13.29
N LYS A 153 6.92 -6.99 12.65
CA LYS A 153 7.85 -8.00 13.15
C LYS A 153 9.28 -7.45 13.16
N THR A 154 9.72 -6.83 12.08
CA THR A 154 11.06 -6.26 11.95
C THR A 154 11.33 -5.19 13.02
N LEU A 155 10.40 -4.24 13.25
CA LEU A 155 10.54 -3.26 14.32
C LEU A 155 10.67 -3.91 15.70
N ARG A 156 9.91 -4.98 15.97
CA ARG A 156 10.00 -5.72 17.23
C ARG A 156 11.35 -6.42 17.39
N GLU A 157 11.89 -6.99 16.32
CA GLU A 157 13.21 -7.64 16.32
C GLU A 157 14.34 -6.64 16.58
N TRP A 158 14.20 -5.41 16.08
CA TRP A 158 15.09 -4.29 16.38
C TRP A 158 14.84 -3.62 17.74
N LYS A 159 13.86 -4.12 18.53
CA LYS A 159 13.43 -3.55 19.81
C LYS A 159 12.98 -2.08 19.71
N CYS A 160 12.48 -1.68 18.54
CA CYS A 160 11.88 -0.36 18.30
C CYS A 160 10.45 -0.29 18.86
N GLU A 161 9.90 0.92 18.85
CA GLU A 161 8.49 1.12 19.18
C GLU A 161 7.57 0.35 18.24
N ARG A 162 6.50 -0.24 18.80
CA ARG A 162 5.53 -1.03 18.04
C ARG A 162 4.57 -0.12 17.28
N ILE A 163 4.19 -0.51 16.07
CA ILE A 163 3.09 0.11 15.30
C ILE A 163 1.81 0.05 16.13
N LYS A 164 1.09 1.17 16.23
CA LYS A 164 -0.23 1.20 16.87
C LYS A 164 -1.28 0.66 15.91
N TRP A 165 -2.17 -0.19 16.42
CA TRP A 165 -3.34 -0.64 15.68
C TRP A 165 -4.41 0.47 15.70
N SER A 166 -5.18 0.55 14.62
CA SER A 166 -6.24 1.52 14.38
C SER A 166 -7.54 0.84 14.02
#